data_AF-A0A1Q8YCG1-F1
#
_entry.id   AF-A0A1Q8YCG1-F1
#
_cell.length_a   1.000
_cell.length_b   1.000
_cell.length_c   1.000
_cell.angle_alpha   90.00
_cell.angle_beta   90.00
_cell.angle_gamma   90.00
#
_symmetry.space_group_name_H-M   'P 1'
#
loop_
_entity.id
_entity.type
_entity.pdbx_description
1 polymer ?
#
loop_
_entity_poly.entity_id
_entity_poly.type
_entity_poly.pdbx_seq_one_letter_code
_entity_poly.pdbx_strand_id
1 'polypeptide(L)' 'MDGLQIYPALQARDLKVVLYCKTSGRAALAAVALHDMGYLNVQSIVGGFDAWAAAGKPVAKPEVPSFD' A
#
# COMPACT_ATOMS: atom_id res chain seq x y z
N MET A 1 15.68 9.59 -20.83
CA MET A 1 14.30 9.73 -20.31
C MET A 1 14.26 8.89 -19.06
N ASP A 2 14.96 9.34 -18.02
CA ASP A 2 15.27 8.47 -16.87
C ASP A 2 14.48 9.05 -15.69
N GLY A 3 13.16 8.95 -15.84
CA GLY A 3 12.21 9.44 -14.87
C GLY A 3 12.21 8.56 -13.63
N LEU A 4 12.57 9.16 -12.50
CA LEU A 4 12.09 8.81 -11.17
C LEU A 4 12.28 7.32 -10.76
N GLN A 5 13.51 6.92 -10.42
CA GLN A 5 13.69 5.72 -9.58
C GLN A 5 14.44 6.05 -8.30
N ILE A 6 13.65 6.43 -7.29
CA ILE A 6 14.13 6.85 -5.98
C ILE A 6 14.42 5.64 -5.08
N TYR A 7 13.92 4.44 -5.45
CA TYR A 7 14.04 3.23 -4.63
C TYR A 7 14.34 1.97 -5.48
N PRO A 8 15.62 1.67 -5.77
CA PRO A 8 16.01 0.48 -6.53
C PRO A 8 15.49 -0.83 -5.93
N ALA A 9 15.38 -0.89 -4.60
CA ALA A 9 14.85 -2.05 -3.89
C ALA A 9 13.37 -2.36 -4.22
N LEU A 10 12.61 -1.40 -4.77
CA LEU A 10 11.20 -1.59 -5.14
C LEU A 10 10.99 -1.99 -6.61
N GLN A 11 12.07 -2.21 -7.37
CA GLN A 11 12.01 -2.56 -8.79
C GLN A 11 11.70 -4.03 -9.05
N ALA A 12 12.07 -4.92 -8.12
CA ALA A 12 11.95 -6.36 -8.31
C ALA A 12 10.47 -6.76 -8.48
N ARG A 13 10.17 -7.46 -9.56
CA ARG A 13 8.79 -7.80 -9.95
C ARG A 13 8.17 -8.87 -9.07
N ASP A 14 8.99 -9.69 -8.42
CA ASP A 14 8.60 -10.72 -7.48
C ASP A 14 8.43 -10.20 -6.04
N LEU A 15 8.58 -8.89 -5.79
CA LEU A 15 8.33 -8.30 -4.48
C LEU A 15 6.91 -8.60 -3.99
N LYS A 16 6.82 -9.02 -2.72
CA LYS A 16 5.55 -9.18 -2.01
C LYS A 16 5.06 -7.81 -1.59
N VAL A 17 4.03 -7.31 -2.27
CA VAL A 17 3.44 -5.99 -2.04
C VAL A 17 2.05 -6.14 -1.46
N VAL A 18 1.80 -5.50 -0.31
CA VAL A 18 0.47 -5.40 0.28
C VAL A 18 0.03 -3.93 0.23
N LEU A 19 -1.11 -3.68 -0.41
CA LEU A 19 -1.72 -2.38 -0.51
C LEU A 19 -2.93 -2.27 0.42
N TYR A 20 -3.14 -1.07 0.95
CA TYR A 20 -4.35 -0.76 1.71
C TYR A 20 -4.75 0.70 1.52
N CYS A 21 -6.02 0.97 1.78
CA CYS A 21 -6.55 2.32 1.98
C CYS A 21 -7.61 2.22 3.09
N LYS A 22 -8.53 3.18 3.20
CA LYS A 22 -9.59 3.12 4.23
C LYS A 22 -10.44 1.84 4.14
N THR A 23 -11.05 1.59 2.97
CA THR A 23 -12.02 0.50 2.73
C THR A 23 -11.62 -0.43 1.56
N SER A 24 -10.36 -0.42 1.17
CA SER A 24 -9.76 -1.21 0.07
C SER A 24 -10.04 -0.79 -1.39
N GLY A 25 -11.07 -0.01 -1.71
CA GLY A 25 -11.38 0.33 -3.11
C GLY A 25 -10.21 0.91 -3.93
N ARG A 26 -9.46 1.88 -3.37
CA ARG A 26 -8.26 2.45 -4.02
C ARG A 26 -7.10 1.46 -4.10
N ALA A 27 -6.96 0.63 -3.07
CA ALA A 27 -5.89 -0.36 -2.99
C ALA A 27 -6.09 -1.47 -4.03
N ALA A 28 -7.34 -1.90 -4.23
CA ALA A 28 -7.70 -2.87 -5.26
C ALA A 28 -7.40 -2.33 -6.67
N LEU A 29 -7.77 -1.08 -6.97
CA LEU A 29 -7.44 -0.44 -8.25
C LEU A 29 -5.92 -0.36 -8.48
N ALA A 30 -5.17 0.05 -7.46
CA ALA A 30 -3.70 0.09 -7.53
C ALA A 30 -3.08 -1.31 -7.68
N ALA A 31 -3.69 -2.35 -7.07
CA ALA A 31 -3.23 -3.72 -7.23
C ALA A 31 -3.36 -4.20 -8.69
N VAL A 32 -4.48 -3.88 -9.36
CA VAL A 32 -4.67 -4.16 -10.79
C VAL A 32 -3.59 -3.46 -11.61
N ALA A 33 -3.37 -2.15 -11.38
CA ALA A 33 -2.34 -1.41 -12.09
C ALA A 33 -0.93 -1.99 -11.92
N LEU A 34 -0.57 -2.44 -10.71
CA LEU A 34 0.73 -3.09 -10.47
C LEU A 34 0.85 -4.46 -11.14
N HIS A 35 -0.23 -5.24 -11.17
CA HIS A 35 -0.28 -6.48 -11.94
C HIS A 35 -0.07 -6.21 -13.44
N ASP A 36 -0.75 -5.21 -14.00
CA ASP A 36 -0.59 -4.80 -15.40
C ASP A 36 0.85 -4.33 -15.72
N MET A 37 1.54 -3.76 -14.73
CA MET A 37 2.95 -3.36 -14.81
C MET A 37 3.93 -4.54 -14.60
N GLY A 38 3.43 -5.76 -14.39
CA GLY A 38 4.23 -6.98 -14.27
C GLY A 38 4.73 -7.32 -12.86
N TYR A 39 4.20 -6.70 -11.80
CA TYR A 39 4.44 -7.17 -10.43
C TYR A 39 3.64 -8.45 -10.17
N LEU A 40 4.29 -9.44 -9.58
CA LEU A 40 3.78 -10.81 -9.51
C LEU A 40 3.03 -11.09 -8.20
N ASN A 41 3.43 -10.44 -7.11
CA ASN A 41 2.99 -10.77 -5.75
C ASN A 41 2.27 -9.58 -5.09
N VAL A 42 1.20 -9.08 -5.71
CA VAL A 42 0.44 -7.92 -5.21
C VAL A 42 -0.89 -8.34 -4.61
N GLN A 43 -1.15 -7.89 -3.38
CA GLN A 43 -2.40 -8.15 -2.64
C GLN A 43 -2.95 -6.86 -2.03
N SER A 44 -4.28 -6.80 -1.85
CA SER A 44 -4.95 -5.72 -1.11
C SER A 44 -5.67 -6.25 0.13
N ILE A 45 -5.65 -5.50 1.23
CA ILE A 45 -6.39 -5.88 2.46
C ILE A 45 -7.89 -5.68 2.24
N VAL A 46 -8.69 -6.75 2.31
CA VAL A 46 -10.15 -6.68 2.22
C VAL A 46 -10.70 -5.80 3.36
N GLY A 47 -11.59 -4.86 3.03
CA GLY A 47 -12.12 -3.88 3.99
C GLY A 47 -11.12 -2.82 4.46
N GLY A 48 -9.87 -2.87 3.99
CA GLY A 48 -8.85 -1.84 4.22
C GLY A 48 -8.45 -1.67 5.69
N PHE A 49 -8.02 -0.46 6.03
CA PHE A 49 -7.64 -0.06 7.37
C PHE A 49 -8.79 -0.25 8.38
N ASP A 50 -10.03 0.00 7.98
CA ASP A 50 -11.19 -0.13 8.87
C ASP A 50 -11.34 -1.58 9.35
N ALA A 51 -11.19 -2.56 8.46
CA ALA A 51 -11.19 -3.99 8.82
C ALA A 51 -9.95 -4.39 9.65
N TRP A 52 -8.77 -3.83 9.34
CA TRP A 52 -7.55 -4.06 10.12
C TRP A 52 -7.71 -3.59 11.58
N ALA A 53 -8.24 -2.38 11.77
CA ALA A 53 -8.51 -1.81 13.09
C ALA A 53 -9.61 -2.58 13.83
N ALA A 54 -10.71 -2.94 13.14
CA ALA A 54 -11.80 -3.73 13.71
C ALA A 54 -11.35 -5.13 14.16
N ALA A 55 -10.35 -5.71 13.47
CA ALA A 55 -9.71 -6.97 13.86
C ALA A 55 -8.71 -6.83 15.03
N GLY A 56 -8.63 -5.66 15.67
CA GLY A 56 -7.76 -5.41 16.83
C GLY A 56 -6.26 -5.45 16.51
N LYS A 57 -5.88 -5.24 15.24
CA LYS A 57 -4.46 -5.24 14.85
C LYS A 57 -3.75 -3.95 15.28
N PRO A 58 -2.41 -3.97 15.42
CA PRO A 58 -1.64 -2.78 15.80
C PRO A 58 -1.86 -1.63 14.82
N VAL A 59 -2.05 -0.43 15.36
CA VAL A 59 -2.18 0.82 14.60
C VAL A 59 -1.28 1.89 15.22
N ALA A 60 -0.57 2.64 14.37
CA ALA A 60 0.16 3.82 14.80
C ALA A 60 -0.78 5.03 14.76
N LYS A 61 -0.81 5.82 15.84
CA LYS A 61 -1.45 7.14 15.83
C LYS A 61 -0.39 8.17 15.47
N PRO A 62 -0.60 9.03 14.46
CA PRO A 62 0.33 10.09 14.18
C PRO A 62 0.37 11.07 15.36
N GLU A 63 1.56 11.59 15.65
CA GLU A 63 1.70 12.78 16.49
C GLU A 63 1.26 13.99 15.68
N VAL A 64 0.40 14.81 16.28
CA VAL A 64 -0.01 16.08 15.67
C VAL A 64 1.16 17.06 15.84
N PRO A 65 1.66 17.70 14.77
CA PRO A 65 2.69 18.72 14.91
C PRO A 65 2.16 19.86 15.79
N SER A 66 2.98 20.36 16.73
CA SER A 66 2.69 21.64 17.39
C SER A 66 2.99 22.78 16.42
N PHE A 67 2.15 23.82 16.45
CA PHE A 67 2.28 25.03 15.64
C PHE A 67 2.38 26.30 16.49
N ASP A 68 2.71 26.16 17.78
CA ASP A 68 3.03 27.29 18.66
C ASP A 68 4.25 28.09 18.17
#